data_AF-A0A0A3XKI2-F1
#
_entry.id   AF-A0A0A3XKI2-F1
#
_cell.length_a   1.000
_cell.length_b   1.000
_cell.length_c   1.000
_cell.angle_alpha   90.00
_cell.angle_beta   90.00
_cell.angle_gamma   90.00
#
_symmetry.space_group_name_H-M   'P 1'
#
loop_
_entity.id
_entity.type
_entity.pdbx_description
1 polymer ?
#
loop_
_entity_poly.entity_id
_entity_poly.type
_entity_poly.pdbx_seq_one_letter_code
_entity_poly.pdbx_strand_id
1 'polypeptide(L)'
;MKQTRLSEMVEIGQDADGCATLLDIDKLIGSHLCVQANSGAGKSGAIRKLLEATHGRVQHIVIDTEDEFYTLREKFDYLIAGGENGDCAATTNNAVTLASTILVPTFLGT
;
A
#
# COMPACT_ATOMS: atom_id res chain seq x y z
N MET A 1 22.51 -22.13 11.61
CA MET A 1 21.77 -21.23 12.52
C MET A 1 20.82 -20.40 11.68
N LYS A 2 19.49 -20.52 11.85
CA LYS A 2 18.53 -19.62 11.18
C LYS A 2 18.66 -18.27 11.88
N GLN A 3 19.12 -17.25 11.18
CA GLN A 3 19.00 -15.87 11.64
C GLN A 3 17.50 -15.57 11.76
N THR A 4 16.98 -15.46 12.98
CA THR A 4 15.63 -14.94 13.21
C THR A 4 15.67 -13.47 12.79
N ARG A 5 15.09 -13.12 11.64
CA ARG A 5 14.85 -11.70 11.34
C ARG A 5 13.89 -11.17 12.41
N LEU A 6 14.22 -10.01 12.98
CA LEU A 6 13.23 -9.25 13.74
C LEU A 6 12.17 -8.79 12.75
N SER A 7 10.91 -9.09 13.04
CA SER A 7 9.76 -8.68 12.25
C SER A 7 9.65 -7.15 12.25
N GLU A 8 9.50 -6.55 11.08
CA GLU A 8 9.33 -5.11 10.98
C GLU A 8 7.94 -4.69 11.48
N MET A 9 7.92 -3.73 12.40
CA MET A 9 6.69 -3.21 13.01
C MET A 9 6.39 -1.80 12.49
N VAL A 10 5.13 -1.54 12.15
CA VAL A 10 4.63 -0.22 11.77
C VAL A 10 3.53 0.23 12.71
N GLU A 11 3.55 1.50 13.11
CA GLU A 11 2.44 2.10 13.84
C GLU A 11 1.28 2.40 12.87
N ILE A 12 0.09 1.88 13.20
CA ILE A 12 -1.12 2.04 12.39
C ILE A 12 -2.20 2.88 13.07
N GLY A 13 -1.99 3.26 14.33
CA GLY A 13 -2.95 4.05 15.11
C GLY A 13 -2.67 4.00 16.59
N GLN A 14 -3.67 4.34 17.39
CA GLN A 14 -3.62 4.30 18.85
C GLN A 14 -4.84 3.56 19.38
N ASP A 15 -4.69 2.91 20.53
CA ASP A 15 -5.81 2.32 21.27
C ASP A 15 -6.56 3.37 22.11
N ALA A 16 -7.54 2.92 22.91
CA ALA A 16 -8.37 3.79 23.74
C ALA A 16 -7.58 4.52 24.84
N ASP A 17 -6.42 3.97 25.25
CA ASP A 17 -5.54 4.55 26.26
C ASP A 17 -4.47 5.46 25.62
N GLY A 18 -4.51 5.65 24.29
CA GLY A 18 -3.56 6.45 23.54
C GLY A 18 -2.24 5.74 23.25
N CYS A 19 -2.14 4.44 23.53
CA CYS A 19 -0.94 3.67 23.27
C CYS A 19 -0.86 3.28 21.79
N ALA A 20 0.35 3.33 21.22
CA ALA A 20 0.58 3.02 19.81
C ALA A 20 0.17 1.58 19.49
N THR A 21 -0.69 1.42 18.48
CA THR A 21 -1.04 0.13 17.90
C THR A 21 -0.07 -0.20 16.77
N LEU A 22 0.66 -1.31 16.94
CA LEU A 22 1.66 -1.79 15.99
C LEU A 22 1.12 -2.93 15.14
N LEU A 23 1.55 -2.98 13.88
CA LEU A 23 1.27 -4.05 12.93
C LEU A 23 2.58 -4.67 12.45
N ASP A 24 2.63 -6.00 12.46
CA ASP A 24 3.75 -6.81 11.96
C ASP A 24 3.65 -6.96 10.43
N ILE A 25 4.62 -6.39 9.71
CA ILE A 25 4.64 -6.41 8.24
C ILE A 25 4.85 -7.82 7.70
N ASP A 26 5.78 -8.60 8.29
CA ASP A 26 6.10 -9.94 7.80
C ASP A 26 4.88 -10.86 7.93
N LYS A 27 4.14 -10.73 9.03
CA LYS A 27 2.89 -11.46 9.23
C LYS A 27 1.80 -11.00 8.27
N LEU A 28 1.70 -9.70 8.00
CA LEU A 28 0.74 -9.16 7.02
C LEU A 28 1.00 -9.73 5.62
N ILE A 29 2.24 -9.68 5.14
CA ILE A 29 2.63 -10.18 3.80
C ILE A 29 2.47 -11.71 3.73
N GLY A 30 2.80 -12.41 4.82
CA GLY A 30 2.65 -13.86 4.91
C GLY A 30 1.21 -14.35 5.03
N SER A 31 0.23 -13.43 5.13
CA SER A 31 -1.18 -13.76 5.28
C SER A 31 -2.07 -12.80 4.47
N HIS A 32 -3.37 -12.81 4.77
CA HIS A 32 -4.34 -11.90 4.19
C HIS A 32 -4.99 -11.08 5.30
N LEU A 33 -5.18 -9.79 5.05
CA LEU A 33 -5.94 -8.90 5.92
C LEU A 33 -7.32 -8.63 5.32
N CYS A 34 -8.35 -8.73 6.14
CA CYS A 34 -9.71 -8.32 5.80
C CYS A 34 -10.09 -7.12 6.67
N VAL A 35 -10.36 -5.98 6.05
CA VAL A 35 -10.89 -4.78 6.73
C VAL A 35 -12.37 -4.66 6.43
N GLN A 36 -13.20 -4.71 7.48
CA GLN A 36 -14.65 -4.63 7.36
C GLN A 36 -15.18 -3.53 8.28
N ALA A 37 -16.04 -2.68 7.73
CA ALA A 37 -16.76 -1.68 8.49
C ALA A 37 -17.98 -1.22 7.69
N ASN A 38 -18.98 -0.66 8.38
CA ASN A 38 -20.10 0.01 7.72
C ASN A 38 -19.62 1.28 7.00
N SER A 39 -20.39 1.76 6.02
CA SER A 39 -20.10 3.04 5.35
C SER A 39 -19.98 4.17 6.39
N GLY A 40 -18.97 5.02 6.24
CA GLY A 40 -18.66 6.12 7.17
C GLY A 40 -17.89 5.73 8.44
N ALA A 41 -17.65 4.44 8.69
CA ALA A 41 -16.94 3.98 9.90
C ALA A 41 -15.40 4.04 9.81
N GLY A 42 -14.85 4.68 8.76
CA GLY A 42 -13.41 4.90 8.64
C GLY A 42 -12.60 3.78 7.97
N LYS A 43 -13.24 2.85 7.23
CA LYS A 43 -12.58 1.77 6.47
C LYS A 43 -11.43 2.30 5.59
N SER A 44 -11.73 3.29 4.75
CA SER A 44 -10.78 3.87 3.81
C SER A 44 -9.71 4.69 4.52
N GLY A 45 -10.03 5.29 5.67
CA GLY A 45 -9.05 5.93 6.55
C GLY A 45 -8.04 4.93 7.14
N ALA A 46 -8.52 3.77 7.61
CA ALA A 46 -7.65 2.71 8.10
C ALA A 46 -6.75 2.13 7.00
N ILE A 47 -7.31 1.87 5.81
CA ILE A 47 -6.55 1.40 4.64
C ILE A 47 -5.51 2.45 4.22
N ARG A 48 -5.89 3.73 4.17
CA ARG A 48 -4.96 4.82 3.87
C ARG A 48 -3.81 4.88 4.86
N LYS A 49 -4.09 4.81 6.17
CA LYS A 49 -3.05 4.82 7.20
C LYS A 49 -2.10 3.63 7.08
N LEU A 50 -2.64 2.45 6.73
CA LEU A 50 -1.83 1.27 6.41
C LEU A 50 -0.90 1.56 5.22
N LEU A 51 -1.45 2.02 4.09
CA LEU A 51 -0.69 2.34 2.88
C LEU A 51 0.38 3.41 3.12
N GLU A 52 0.11 4.40 3.96
CA GLU A 52 1.09 5.42 4.36
C GLU A 52 2.20 4.82 5.23
N ALA A 53 1.85 3.97 6.20
CA ALA A 53 2.80 3.38 7.13
C ALA A 53 3.71 2.32 6.49
N THR A 54 3.22 1.62 5.45
CA THR A 54 3.95 0.56 4.75
C THR A 54 4.62 1.01 3.45
N HIS A 55 4.43 2.26 3.03
CA HIS A 55 5.09 2.81 1.84
C HIS A 55 6.62 2.71 1.97
N GLY A 56 7.29 2.34 0.88
CA GLY A 56 8.74 2.16 0.82
C GLY A 56 9.26 0.90 1.53
N ARG A 57 8.42 0.19 2.28
CA ARG A 57 8.75 -1.07 2.97
C ARG A 57 8.25 -2.27 2.18
N VAL A 58 7.09 -2.14 1.55
CA VAL A 58 6.46 -3.19 0.73
C VAL A 58 5.91 -2.59 -0.56
N GLN A 59 5.92 -3.38 -1.63
CA GLN A 59 5.30 -2.96 -2.89
C GLN A 59 3.79 -2.91 -2.73
N HIS A 60 3.18 -1.79 -3.13
CA HIS A 60 1.73 -1.64 -3.17
C HIS A 60 1.20 -1.75 -4.58
N ILE A 61 0.06 -2.43 -4.71
CA ILE A 61 -0.84 -2.37 -5.86
C ILE A 61 -2.23 -2.16 -5.28
N VAL A 62 -2.82 -1.00 -5.55
CA VAL A 62 -4.14 -0.63 -5.01
C VAL A 62 -5.13 -0.62 -6.16
N ILE A 63 -6.21 -1.39 -6.02
CA ILE A 63 -7.35 -1.34 -6.95
C ILE A 63 -8.37 -0.39 -6.33
N ASP A 64 -8.32 0.87 -6.78
CA ASP A 64 -9.14 1.95 -6.24
C ASP A 64 -10.38 2.16 -7.13
N THR A 65 -11.48 1.48 -6.81
CA THR A 65 -12.73 1.61 -7.56
C THR A 65 -13.58 2.80 -7.12
N GLU A 66 -13.26 3.41 -5.98
CA GLU A 66 -14.02 4.51 -5.36
C GLU A 66 -13.27 5.86 -5.46
N ASP A 67 -12.10 5.89 -6.11
CA ASP A 67 -11.22 7.05 -6.24
C ASP A 67 -10.87 7.69 -4.88
N GLU A 68 -10.63 6.87 -3.86
CA GLU A 68 -10.36 7.33 -2.48
C GLU A 68 -8.87 7.53 -2.18
N PHE A 69 -7.97 6.94 -2.97
CA PHE A 69 -6.55 6.83 -2.66
C PHE A 69 -5.63 7.62 -3.59
N TYR A 70 -6.14 8.17 -4.70
CA TYR A 70 -5.33 8.89 -5.69
C TYR A 70 -4.46 10.02 -5.11
N THR A 71 -4.94 10.71 -4.07
CA THR A 71 -4.19 11.79 -3.40
C THR A 71 -2.96 11.32 -2.62
N LEU A 72 -2.78 10.02 -2.39
CA LEU A 72 -1.51 9.49 -1.86
C LEU A 72 -0.32 9.89 -2.75
N ARG A 73 -0.54 10.06 -4.06
CA ARG A 73 0.49 10.49 -5.01
C ARG A 73 1.09 11.86 -4.70
N GLU A 74 0.41 12.69 -3.91
CA GLU A 74 0.89 14.02 -3.54
C GLU A 74 2.08 13.95 -2.58
N LYS A 75 2.23 12.84 -1.86
CA LYS A 75 3.28 12.63 -0.84
C LYS A 75 4.17 11.44 -1.13
N PHE A 76 3.69 10.48 -1.90
CA PHE A 76 4.33 9.20 -2.16
C PHE A 76 4.38 8.95 -3.67
N ASP A 77 5.32 8.15 -4.14
CA ASP A 77 5.57 7.86 -5.57
C ASP A 77 4.56 6.86 -6.18
N TYR A 78 3.27 7.00 -5.85
CA TYR A 78 2.21 6.20 -6.50
C TYR A 78 2.03 6.62 -7.96
N LEU A 79 2.09 5.63 -8.84
CA LEU A 79 1.68 5.74 -10.23
C LEU A 79 0.20 5.36 -10.34
N ILE A 80 -0.58 6.19 -11.03
CA ILE A 80 -2.00 5.96 -11.29
C ILE A 80 -2.17 5.44 -12.71
N ALA A 81 -2.77 4.26 -12.85
CA ALA A 81 -3.15 3.70 -14.13
C ALA A 81 -4.67 3.76 -14.30
N GLY A 82 -5.13 4.39 -15.39
CA GLY A 82 -6.55 4.62 -15.67
C GLY A 82 -7.08 5.95 -15.12
N GLY A 83 -8.37 6.21 -15.35
CA GLY A 83 -9.01 7.47 -15.02
C GLY A 83 -8.68 8.61 -15.99
N GLU A 84 -9.38 9.73 -15.86
CA GLU A 84 -9.23 10.90 -16.76
C GLU A 84 -7.85 11.57 -16.66
N ASN A 85 -7.18 11.43 -15.50
CA ASN A 85 -5.88 12.06 -15.21
C ASN A 85 -4.81 11.05 -14.77
N GLY A 86 -4.92 9.78 -15.19
CA GLY A 86 -3.91 8.76 -14.90
C GLY A 86 -2.60 8.97 -15.65
N ASP A 87 -1.50 8.45 -15.11
CA ASP A 87 -0.17 8.50 -15.73
C ASP A 87 -0.07 7.59 -16.97
N CYS A 88 -0.91 6.56 -17.01
CA CYS A 88 -1.03 5.67 -18.15
C CYS A 88 -2.43 5.07 -18.24
N ALA A 89 -2.81 4.55 -19.41
CA ALA A 89 -4.07 3.81 -19.54
C ALA A 89 -3.97 2.45 -18.82
N ALA A 90 -5.03 2.01 -18.15
CA ALA A 90 -5.10 0.65 -17.60
C ALA A 90 -5.73 -0.30 -18.62
N THR A 91 -4.93 -0.82 -19.57
CA THR A 91 -5.43 -1.69 -20.65
C THR A 91 -4.66 -3.01 -20.71
N THR A 92 -5.26 -4.04 -21.29
CA THR A 92 -4.58 -5.33 -21.52
C THR A 92 -3.37 -5.19 -22.45
N ASN A 93 -3.42 -4.27 -23.41
CA ASN A 93 -2.37 -4.06 -24.40
C ASN A 93 -1.06 -3.51 -23.80
N ASN A 94 -1.15 -2.70 -22.74
CA ASN A 94 0.03 -2.13 -22.08
C ASN A 94 0.33 -2.75 -20.71
N ALA A 95 -0.47 -3.72 -20.26
CA ALA A 95 -0.31 -4.38 -18.96
C ALA A 95 1.09 -4.97 -18.77
N VAL A 96 1.64 -5.64 -19.79
CA VAL A 96 2.99 -6.23 -19.74
C VAL A 96 4.04 -5.14 -19.55
N THR A 97 3.98 -4.08 -20.35
CA THR A 97 4.92 -2.96 -20.26
C THR A 97 4.84 -2.26 -18.91
N LEU A 98 3.62 -2.01 -18.42
CA LEU A 98 3.38 -1.38 -17.12
C LEU A 98 3.97 -2.23 -15.99
N ALA A 99 3.66 -3.53 -15.98
CA ALA A 99 4.20 -4.48 -15.01
C ALA A 99 5.74 -4.54 -15.09
N SER A 100 6.32 -4.61 -16.28
CA SER A 100 7.78 -4.66 -16.44
C SER A 100 8.47 -3.36 -16.04
N THR A 101 7.79 -2.22 -16.13
CA THR A 101 8.36 -0.91 -15.78
C THR A 101 8.31 -0.66 -14.27
N ILE A 102 7.21 -1.07 -13.62
CA ILE A 102 6.97 -0.80 -12.20
C ILE A 102 7.47 -1.92 -11.29
N LEU A 103 7.33 -3.19 -11.71
CA LEU A 103 7.62 -4.35 -10.87
C LEU A 103 9.02 -4.92 -11.06
N VAL A 104 9.69 -4.62 -12.19
CA VAL A 104 11.12 -4.89 -12.29
C VAL A 104 11.78 -3.78 -11.50
N PRO A 105 12.54 -4.09 -10.43
CA PRO A 105 13.40 -3.09 -9.84
C PRO A 105 14.34 -2.67 -10.97
N THR A 106 14.11 -1.50 -11.55
CA THR A 106 15.23 -0.75 -12.08
C THR A 106 16.08 -0.59 -10.85
N PHE A 107 17.13 -1.41 -10.74
CA PHE A 107 18.08 -1.35 -9.65
C PHE A 107 18.46 0.11 -9.55
N LEU A 108 17.90 0.81 -8.56
CA LEU A 108 18.27 2.18 -8.26
C LEU A 108 19.70 2.04 -7.75
N GLY A 109 20.62 2.03 -8.70
CA GLY A 109 22.04 2.18 -8.46
C GLY A 109 22.24 3.59 -7.95
N THR A 110 22.30 3.71 -6.63
CA THR A 110 23.36 4.34 -5.82
C THR A 110 22.91 4.30 -4.37
#